data_AF-A0A495SSB2-F1
#
_entry.id   AF-A0A495SSB2-F1
#
_cell.length_a   1.000
_cell.length_b   1.000
_cell.length_c   1.000
_cell.angle_alpha   90.00
_cell.angle_beta   90.00
_cell.angle_gamma   90.00
#
_symmetry.space_group_name_H-M   'P 1'
#
loop_
_entity.id
_entity.type
_entity.pdbx_description
1 polymer ?
#
loop_
_entity_poly.entity_id
_entity_poly.type
_entity_poly.pdbx_seq_one_letter_code
_entity_poly.pdbx_strand_id
1 'polypeptide(L)'
;MSAQPVHHASSGPRVPVSIDGIAQALPSPADRMAFYREIGPLEDPVEREAAITSWWTKAMAAAYGPDRAGFRAAVSARLADTRRPLPGATGE
;
A
#
# COMPACT_ATOMS: atom_id res chain seq x y z
N MET A 1 -26.95 -30.05 -4.90
CA MET A 1 -25.98 -29.10 -5.51
C MET A 1 -25.60 -28.10 -4.45
N SER A 2 -24.39 -28.20 -3.88
CA SER A 2 -23.94 -27.30 -2.81
C SER A 2 -23.21 -26.11 -3.43
N ALA A 3 -23.82 -24.93 -3.35
CA ALA A 3 -23.16 -23.67 -3.66
C ALA A 3 -22.15 -23.39 -2.54
N GLN A 4 -20.85 -23.55 -2.83
CA GLN A 4 -19.82 -23.03 -1.96
C GLN A 4 -19.83 -21.50 -2.08
N PRO A 5 -19.83 -20.75 -0.97
CA PRO A 5 -19.63 -19.32 -1.04
C PRO A 5 -18.23 -19.09 -1.60
N VAL A 6 -18.15 -18.48 -2.78
CA VAL A 6 -16.90 -17.97 -3.30
C VAL A 6 -16.35 -17.01 -2.25
N HIS A 7 -15.32 -17.43 -1.53
CA HIS A 7 -14.50 -16.51 -0.75
C HIS A 7 -14.01 -15.48 -1.77
N HIS A 8 -14.64 -14.31 -1.80
CA HIS A 8 -14.03 -13.11 -2.33
C HIS A 8 -12.80 -12.90 -1.45
N ALA A 9 -11.67 -13.52 -1.81
CA ALA A 9 -10.38 -13.15 -1.27
C ALA A 9 -10.32 -11.65 -1.49
N SER A 10 -10.39 -10.87 -0.41
CA SER A 10 -10.40 -9.41 -0.45
C SER A 10 -9.36 -8.96 -1.46
N SER A 11 -9.82 -8.49 -2.62
CA SER A 11 -8.98 -8.18 -3.80
C SER A 11 -8.19 -6.89 -3.60
N GLY A 12 -7.96 -6.51 -2.34
CA GLY A 12 -7.22 -5.33 -1.92
C GLY A 12 -5.83 -5.71 -1.43
N PRO A 13 -4.92 -4.72 -1.33
CA PRO A 13 -3.60 -4.95 -0.78
C PRO A 13 -3.71 -5.46 0.67
N ARG A 14 -2.83 -6.41 1.06
CA ARG A 14 -2.78 -6.95 2.43
C ARG A 14 -2.57 -5.87 3.49
N VAL A 15 -1.91 -4.78 3.11
CA VAL A 15 -1.72 -3.60 3.93
C VAL A 15 -2.53 -2.45 3.34
N PRO A 16 -3.49 -1.87 4.09
CA PRO A 16 -4.19 -0.66 3.66
C PRO A 16 -3.23 0.50 3.45
N VAL A 17 -3.41 1.26 2.37
CA VAL A 17 -2.62 2.48 2.07
C VAL A 17 -3.16 3.65 2.90
N SER A 18 -2.98 3.56 4.21
CA SER A 18 -3.35 4.58 5.19
C SER A 18 -2.28 4.63 6.27
N ILE A 19 -2.10 5.78 6.91
CA ILE A 19 -1.08 5.95 7.95
C ILE A 19 -1.24 4.88 9.04
N ASP A 20 -2.47 4.69 9.53
CA ASP A 20 -2.75 3.73 10.59
C ASP A 20 -2.56 2.27 10.11
N GLY A 21 -3.04 1.95 8.90
CA GLY A 21 -2.87 0.62 8.31
C GLY A 21 -1.41 0.24 8.06
N ILE A 22 -0.60 1.18 7.59
CA ILE A 22 0.85 0.99 7.40
C ILE A 22 1.52 0.80 8.75
N ALA A 23 1.24 1.67 9.73
CA ALA A 23 1.84 1.59 11.07
C ALA A 23 1.52 0.25 11.74
N GLN A 24 0.28 -0.24 11.68
CA GLN A 24 -0.09 -1.54 12.24
C GLN A 24 0.62 -2.72 11.57
N ALA A 25 0.84 -2.62 10.25
CA ALA A 25 1.51 -3.66 9.47
C ALA A 25 3.03 -3.67 9.62
N LEU A 26 3.65 -2.64 10.20
CA LEU A 26 5.08 -2.63 10.46
C LEU A 26 5.42 -3.61 11.60
N PRO A 27 6.46 -4.46 11.40
CA PRO A 27 6.77 -5.57 12.31
C PRO A 27 7.39 -5.12 13.63
N SER A 28 8.11 -4.01 13.65
CA SER A 28 8.80 -3.52 14.84
C SER A 28 8.20 -2.20 15.36
N PRO A 29 8.10 -2.01 16.69
CA PRO A 29 7.72 -0.72 17.26
C PRO A 29 8.65 0.42 16.83
N ALA A 30 9.94 0.13 16.64
CA ALA A 30 10.93 1.10 16.17
C ALA A 30 10.60 1.61 14.75
N ASP A 31 10.21 0.71 13.84
CA ASP A 31 9.78 1.09 12.49
C ASP A 31 8.54 1.98 12.51
N ARG A 32 7.58 1.71 13.41
CA ARG A 32 6.39 2.55 13.57
C ARG A 32 6.75 3.96 14.00
N MET A 33 7.64 4.09 14.98
CA MET A 33 8.10 5.41 15.44
C MET A 33 8.89 6.14 14.35
N ALA A 34 9.73 5.43 13.60
CA ALA A 34 10.46 6.01 12.47
C ALA A 34 9.50 6.51 11.39
N PHE A 35 8.47 5.72 11.05
CA PHE A 35 7.43 6.11 10.11
C PHE A 35 6.72 7.40 10.52
N TYR A 36 6.24 7.49 11.77
CA TYR A 36 5.59 8.70 12.25
C TYR A 36 6.52 9.92 12.29
N ARG A 37 7.80 9.71 12.65
CA ARG A 37 8.81 10.77 12.65
C ARG A 37 9.13 11.30 11.26
N GLU A 38 9.10 10.44 10.25
CA GLU A 38 9.37 10.82 8.86
C GLU A 38 8.17 11.52 8.22
N ILE A 39 6.94 11.01 8.43
CA ILE A 39 5.74 11.59 7.81
C ILE A 39 5.27 12.87 8.51
N GLY A 40 5.43 12.97 9.83
CA GLY A 40 4.96 14.10 10.63
C GLY A 40 5.40 15.48 10.13
N PRO A 41 6.70 15.72 9.84
CA PRO A 41 7.19 17.01 9.40
C PRO A 41 7.07 17.26 7.89
N LEU A 42 6.64 16.28 7.07
CA LEU A 42 6.53 16.47 5.62
C LEU A 42 5.27 17.27 5.28
N GLU A 43 5.48 18.55 4.94
CA GLU A 43 4.42 19.46 4.49
C GLU A 43 4.16 19.35 2.99
N ASP A 44 5.20 19.03 2.20
CA ASP A 44 5.06 18.83 0.77
C ASP A 44 4.25 17.54 0.49
N PRO A 45 3.12 17.63 -0.23
CA PRO A 45 2.25 16.49 -0.45
C PRO A 45 2.89 15.41 -1.35
N VAL A 46 3.80 15.78 -2.24
CA VAL A 46 4.52 14.85 -3.12
C VAL A 46 5.57 14.08 -2.34
N GLU A 47 6.38 14.77 -1.54
CA GLU A 47 7.37 14.13 -0.65
C GLU A 47 6.68 13.22 0.36
N ARG A 48 5.56 13.69 0.93
CA ARG A 48 4.75 12.92 1.88
C ARG A 48 4.18 11.65 1.26
N GLU A 49 3.62 11.73 0.05
CA GLU A 49 3.07 10.55 -0.65
C GLU A 49 4.18 9.58 -1.07
N ALA A 50 5.36 10.09 -1.46
CA ALA A 50 6.53 9.27 -1.75
C ALA A 50 6.99 8.49 -0.51
N ALA A 51 7.07 9.15 0.64
CA ALA A 51 7.41 8.52 1.92
C ALA A 51 6.35 7.48 2.33
N ILE A 52 5.06 7.81 2.25
CA ILE A 52 3.96 6.86 2.51
C ILE A 52 4.08 5.62 1.61
N THR A 53 4.36 5.81 0.32
CA THR A 53 4.49 4.71 -0.65
C THR A 53 5.70 3.82 -0.32
N SER A 54 6.83 4.43 0.09
CA SER A 54 8.03 3.70 0.51
C SER A 54 7.76 2.83 1.74
N TRP A 55 7.17 3.41 2.77
CA TRP A 55 6.81 2.71 4.01
C TRP A 55 5.75 1.64 3.80
N TRP A 56 4.75 1.89 2.95
CA TRP A 56 3.78 0.88 2.55
C TRP A 56 4.44 -0.31 1.86
N THR A 57 5.40 -0.06 0.96
CA THR A 57 6.14 -1.12 0.27
C THR A 57 6.93 -1.99 1.25
N LYS A 58 7.55 -1.38 2.27
CA LYS A 58 8.23 -2.09 3.36
C LYS A 58 7.25 -2.94 4.19
N ALA A 59 6.10 -2.38 4.56
CA ALA A 59 5.07 -3.10 5.30
C ALA A 59 4.49 -4.28 4.49
N MET A 60 4.26 -4.09 3.18
CA MET A 60 3.84 -5.15 2.27
C MET A 60 4.89 -6.25 2.15
N ALA A 61 6.18 -5.90 2.06
CA ALA A 61 7.26 -6.89 2.02
C ALA A 61 7.26 -7.77 3.29
N ALA A 62 7.01 -7.18 4.45
CA ALA A 62 6.84 -7.92 5.71
C ALA A 62 5.60 -8.81 5.70
N ALA A 63 4.45 -8.30 5.22
CA ALA A 63 3.18 -9.03 5.16
C ALA A 63 3.16 -10.21 4.15
N TYR A 64 3.99 -10.16 3.12
CA TYR A 64 4.12 -11.23 2.12
C TYR A 64 5.22 -12.24 2.45
N GLY A 65 6.23 -11.84 3.24
CA GLY A 65 7.33 -12.71 3.64
C GLY A 65 8.04 -13.36 2.43
N PRO A 66 8.00 -14.70 2.28
CA PRO A 66 8.64 -15.39 1.17
C PRO A 66 7.90 -15.26 -0.18
N ASP A 67 6.63 -14.85 -0.19
CA ASP A 67 5.82 -14.74 -1.43
C ASP A 67 6.20 -13.49 -2.24
N ARG A 68 7.34 -13.58 -2.94
CA ARG A 68 7.86 -12.49 -3.78
C ARG A 68 6.99 -12.19 -4.99
N ALA A 69 6.31 -13.20 -5.55
CA ALA A 69 5.46 -13.04 -6.71
C ALA A 69 4.20 -12.24 -6.35
N GLY A 70 3.51 -12.62 -5.28
CA GLY A 70 2.36 -11.88 -4.78
C GLY A 70 2.70 -10.45 -4.36
N PHE A 71 3.84 -10.25 -3.70
CA PHE A 71 4.34 -8.91 -3.35
C PHE A 71 4.52 -8.04 -4.61
N ARG A 72 5.24 -8.54 -5.63
CA ARG A 72 5.49 -7.79 -6.86
C ARG A 72 4.20 -7.45 -7.60
N ALA A 73 3.25 -8.39 -7.66
CA ALA A 73 1.96 -8.16 -8.31
C ALA A 73 1.17 -7.04 -7.60
N ALA A 74 1.08 -7.10 -6.27
CA ALA A 74 0.34 -6.11 -5.48
C ALA A 74 0.97 -4.70 -5.55
N VAL A 75 2.30 -4.62 -5.45
CA VAL A 75 3.02 -3.34 -5.59
C VAL A 75 2.87 -2.76 -6.99
N SER A 76 3.02 -3.59 -8.03
CA SER A 76 2.89 -3.15 -9.42
C SER A 76 1.48 -2.65 -9.73
N ALA A 77 0.45 -3.32 -9.21
CA ALA A 77 -0.93 -2.88 -9.34
C ALA A 77 -1.15 -1.48 -8.72
N ARG A 78 -0.60 -1.22 -7.53
CA ARG A 78 -0.69 0.11 -6.88
C ARG A 78 0.05 1.20 -7.66
N LEU A 79 1.26 0.91 -8.14
CA LEU A 79 2.03 1.87 -8.95
C LEU A 79 1.40 2.13 -10.32
N ALA A 80 0.63 1.19 -10.86
CA ALA A 80 -0.16 1.42 -12.07
C ALA A 80 -1.40 2.29 -11.78
N ASP A 81 -2.05 2.11 -10.63
CA ASP A 81 -3.19 2.92 -10.17
C ASP A 81 -2.82 4.39 -9.97
N THR A 82 -1.67 4.70 -9.35
CA THR A 82 -1.19 6.08 -9.21
C THR A 82 -0.81 6.76 -10.52
N ARG A 83 -0.54 5.98 -11.57
CA ARG A 83 -0.22 6.47 -12.92
C ARG A 83 -1.44 6.57 -13.83
N ARG A 84 -2.60 6.09 -13.40
CA ARG A 84 -3.78 6.11 -14.27
C ARG A 84 -4.28 7.57 -14.38
N PRO A 85 -4.21 8.19 -15.57
CA PRO A 85 -4.84 9.50 -15.76
C PRO A 85 -6.34 9.36 -15.49
N LEU A 86 -6.92 10.37 -14.82
CA LEU A 86 -8.36 10.42 -14.57
C LEU A 86 -9.10 10.23 -15.91
N PRO A 87 -10.03 9.27 -16.03
CA PRO A 87 -10.85 9.14 -17.22
C PRO A 87 -11.75 10.38 -17.31
N GLY A 88 -11.32 11.38 -18.07
CA GLY A 88 -11.98 12.68 -18.17
C GLY A 88 -11.13 13.82 -18.74
N ALA A 89 -9.79 13.66 -18.83
CA ALA A 89 -8.91 14.65 -19.46
C ALA A 89 -8.79 14.47 -21.00
N THR A 90 -9.92 14.25 -21.67
CA THR A 90 -10.02 14.34 -23.13
C THR A 90 -11.23 15.21 -23.44
N GLY A 91 -11.07 16.51 -23.21
CA GLY A 91 -11.78 17.49 -24.02
C GLY A 91 -10.90 17.75 -25.23
N GLU A 92 -11.40 17.42 -26.42
CA GLU A 92 -11.57 18.29 -27.60
C GLU A 92 -12.24 17.48 -28.72
#